data_AF-A0A6H1P470-F1
#
_entry.id   AF-A0A6H1P470-F1
#
_cell.length_a   1.000
_cell.length_b   1.000
_cell.length_c   1.000
_cell.angle_alpha   90.00
_cell.angle_beta   90.00
_cell.angle_gamma   90.00
#
_symmetry.space_group_name_H-M   'P 1'
#
loop_
_entity.id
_entity.type
_entity.pdbx_description
1 polymer ?
#
loop_
_entity_poly.entity_id
_entity_poly.type
_entity_poly.pdbx_seq_one_letter_code
_entity_poly.pdbx_strand_id
1 'polypeptide(L)'
;MPYIYEVNGVRNLLFLKYIETYMELGDVLEIYRVPNQHAFEEYKQRMEEEPEPIEVNVGCYTYRTIYGLYQLNSKEWLEELSHRNYITHYGITTFVKY
;
A
#
# COMPACT_ATOMS: atom_id res chain seq x y z
N MET A 1 -1.52 20.27 -2.43
CA MET A 1 -0.13 19.77 -2.35
C MET A 1 -0.18 18.44 -1.63
N PRO A 2 0.27 17.33 -2.24
CA PRO A 2 0.37 16.06 -1.52
C PRO A 2 1.43 16.19 -0.43
N TYR A 3 1.06 15.89 0.81
CA TYR A 3 1.98 15.87 1.93
C TYR A 3 2.70 14.51 1.95
N ILE A 4 4.04 14.53 1.88
CA ILE A 4 4.86 13.33 1.99
C ILE A 4 5.24 13.16 3.45
N TYR A 5 4.83 12.05 4.06
CA TYR A 5 5.16 11.69 5.42
C TYR A 5 6.10 10.48 5.44
N GLU A 6 7.17 10.57 6.21
CA GLU A 6 7.99 9.40 6.53
C GLU A 6 7.36 8.66 7.71
N VAL A 7 7.15 7.36 7.55
CA VAL A 7 6.47 6.53 8.54
C VAL A 7 7.25 5.24 8.79
N ASN A 8 7.38 4.88 10.07
CA ASN A 8 7.98 3.61 10.50
C ASN A 8 6.88 2.62 10.89
N GLY A 9 7.12 1.32 10.67
CA GLY A 9 6.18 0.27 11.08
C GLY A 9 4.97 0.08 10.16
N VAL A 10 5.07 0.48 8.89
CA VAL A 10 3.98 0.39 7.89
C VAL A 10 3.48 -1.04 7.65
N ARG A 11 4.27 -2.06 8.01
CA ARG A 11 3.85 -3.48 7.98
C ARG A 11 3.03 -3.92 9.21
N ASN A 12 2.80 -3.04 10.18
CA ASN A 12 2.13 -3.38 11.43
C ASN A 12 0.61 -3.38 11.28
N LEU A 13 -0.06 -4.33 11.95
CA LEU A 13 -1.51 -4.38 12.05
C LEU A 13 -2.13 -3.07 12.56
N LEU A 14 -1.44 -2.34 13.44
CA LEU A 14 -1.87 -1.03 13.94
C LEU A 14 -1.99 0.01 12.81
N PHE A 15 -1.09 -0.03 11.83
CA PHE A 15 -1.15 0.86 10.67
C PHE A 15 -2.33 0.51 9.76
N LEU A 16 -2.55 -0.78 9.51
CA LEU A 16 -3.70 -1.22 8.72
C LEU A 16 -5.03 -0.88 9.42
N LYS A 17 -5.10 -1.02 10.75
CA LYS A 17 -6.26 -0.58 11.55
C LYS A 17 -6.49 0.93 11.47
N TYR A 18 -5.41 1.73 11.45
CA TYR A 18 -5.51 3.17 11.25
C TYR A 18 -6.15 3.48 9.89
N ILE A 19 -5.65 2.85 8.82
CA ILE A 19 -6.24 2.99 7.48
C ILE A 19 -7.73 2.64 7.49
N GLU A 20 -8.11 1.50 8.06
CA GLU A 20 -9.51 1.06 8.13
C GLU A 20 -10.41 2.10 8.80
N THR A 21 -9.94 2.62 9.94
CA THR A 21 -10.70 3.50 10.82
C THR A 21 -10.85 4.90 10.23
N TYR A 22 -9.79 5.42 9.61
CA TYR A 22 -9.71 6.85 9.28
C TYR A 22 -9.83 7.17 7.79
N MET A 23 -9.69 6.20 6.88
CA MET A 23 -9.96 6.47 5.46
C MET A 23 -11.46 6.69 5.23
N GLU A 24 -11.80 7.78 4.56
CA GLU A 24 -13.14 8.13 4.10
C GLU A 24 -13.36 7.71 2.64
N LEU A 25 -14.62 7.70 2.19
CA LEU A 25 -14.96 7.40 0.80
C LEU A 25 -14.32 8.46 -0.12
N GLY A 26 -13.57 8.00 -1.13
CA GLY A 26 -12.79 8.84 -2.04
C GLY A 26 -11.34 9.01 -1.63
N ASP A 27 -10.93 8.57 -0.43
CA ASP A 27 -9.55 8.70 0.03
C ASP A 27 -8.60 7.78 -0.74
N VAL A 28 -7.40 8.32 -0.98
CA VAL A 28 -6.28 7.62 -1.62
C VAL A 28 -5.02 7.85 -0.79
N LEU A 29 -4.36 6.77 -0.40
CA LEU A 29 -3.08 6.80 0.32
C LEU A 29 -2.06 5.96 -0.44
N GLU A 30 -0.96 6.58 -0.84
CA GLU A 30 0.14 5.90 -1.51
C GLU A 30 1.32 5.70 -0.57
N ILE A 31 1.88 4.50 -0.61
CA ILE A 31 3.01 4.09 0.21
C ILE A 31 4.17 3.74 -0.71
N TYR A 32 5.29 4.41 -0.45
CA TYR A 32 6.57 4.20 -1.11
C TYR A 32 7.56 3.66 -0.09
N ARG A 33 8.21 2.54 -0.41
CA ARG A 33 9.31 2.04 0.42
C ARG A 33 10.63 2.49 -0.19
N VAL A 34 11.38 3.31 0.55
CA VAL A 34 12.72 3.73 0.17
C VAL A 34 13.70 3.22 1.23
N PRO A 35 14.33 2.05 1.02
CA PRO A 35 15.24 1.45 1.99
C PRO A 35 16.46 2.32 2.31
N ASN A 36 16.91 3.14 1.36
CA ASN A 36 18.01 4.06 1.52
C ASN A 36 17.63 5.42 0.94
N GLN A 37 17.43 6.42 1.81
CA GLN A 37 17.05 7.77 1.40
C GLN A 37 18.09 8.43 0.48
N HIS A 38 19.37 8.10 0.62
CA HIS A 38 20.43 8.63 -0.26
C HIS A 38 20.38 8.06 -1.68
N ALA A 39 19.62 7.00 -1.91
CA ALA A 39 19.42 6.37 -3.21
C ALA A 39 17.99 6.59 -3.75
N PHE A 40 17.26 7.58 -3.24
CA PHE A 40 15.86 7.84 -3.62
C PHE A 40 15.66 7.89 -5.14
N GLU A 41 16.52 8.61 -5.87
CA GLU A 41 16.44 8.72 -7.33
C GLU A 41 16.60 7.37 -8.04
N GLU A 42 17.44 6.47 -7.53
CA GLU A 42 17.59 5.12 -8.07
C GLU A 42 16.32 4.29 -7.85
N TYR A 43 15.73 4.36 -6.66
CA TYR A 43 14.46 3.67 -6.37
C TYR A 43 13.31 4.22 -7.21
N LYS A 44 13.26 5.53 -7.41
CA LYS A 44 12.28 6.19 -8.28
C LYS A 44 12.44 5.75 -9.74
N GLN A 45 13.67 5.75 -10.26
CA GLN A 45 13.94 5.29 -11.63
C GLN A 45 13.50 3.84 -11.83
N ARG A 46 13.83 2.93 -10.91
CA ARG A 46 13.40 1.53 -10.99
C ARG A 46 11.89 1.37 -10.93
N MET A 47 11.22 2.16 -10.10
CA MET A 47 9.76 2.19 -10.03
C MET A 47 9.13 2.68 -11.35
N GLU A 48 9.77 3.63 -12.04
CA GLU A 48 9.32 4.11 -13.36
C GLU A 48 9.60 3.08 -14.47
N GLU A 49 10.71 2.35 -14.39
CA GLU A 49 11.12 1.35 -15.39
C GLU A 49 10.34 0.03 -15.27
N GLU A 50 10.17 -0.50 -14.05
CA GLU A 50 9.49 -1.76 -13.75
C GLU A 50 8.52 -1.58 -12.56
N PRO A 51 7.37 -0.93 -12.76
CA PRO A 51 6.44 -0.69 -11.68
C PRO A 51 5.82 -2.01 -11.18
N GLU A 52 5.87 -2.23 -9.87
CA GLU A 52 5.12 -3.29 -9.17
C GLU A 52 3.94 -2.69 -8.37
N PRO A 53 2.89 -2.16 -9.04
CA PRO A 53 1.80 -1.53 -8.33
C PRO A 53 0.98 -2.57 -7.55
N ILE A 54 0.62 -2.20 -6.33
CA ILE A 54 -0.31 -2.93 -5.48
C ILE A 54 -1.46 -1.99 -5.17
N GLU A 55 -2.68 -2.42 -5.43
CA GLU A 55 -3.89 -1.66 -5.09
C GLU A 55 -4.67 -2.43 -4.03
N VAL A 56 -4.97 -1.76 -2.92
CA VAL A 56 -5.80 -2.28 -1.83
C VAL A 56 -7.05 -1.41 -1.75
N ASN A 57 -8.19 -1.94 -2.16
CA ASN A 57 -9.46 -1.28 -1.94
C ASN A 57 -10.03 -1.72 -0.59
N VAL A 58 -10.11 -0.80 0.36
CA VAL A 58 -10.61 -1.07 1.72
C VAL A 58 -12.13 -1.01 1.83
N GLY A 59 -12.83 -0.47 0.82
CA GLY A 59 -14.30 -0.46 0.73
C GLY A 59 -14.85 -1.76 0.16
N CYS A 60 -14.20 -2.27 -0.90
CA CYS A 60 -14.59 -3.52 -1.58
C CYS A 60 -13.76 -4.75 -1.14
N TYR A 61 -12.78 -4.56 -0.24
CA TYR A 61 -11.87 -5.59 0.27
C TYR A 61 -11.14 -6.35 -0.86
N THR A 62 -10.57 -5.62 -1.83
CA THR A 62 -9.83 -6.22 -2.94
C THR A 62 -8.35 -5.91 -2.86
N TYR A 63 -7.53 -6.90 -3.18
CA TYR A 63 -6.08 -6.80 -3.30
C TYR A 63 -5.68 -7.11 -4.74
N ARG A 64 -5.10 -6.15 -5.45
CA ARG A 64 -4.67 -6.28 -6.84
C ARG A 64 -3.17 -6.11 -6.95
N THR A 65 -2.54 -6.97 -7.74
CA THR A 65 -1.12 -6.90 -8.09
C THR A 65 -0.95 -7.16 -9.58
N ILE A 66 0.30 -7.09 -10.05
CA ILE A 66 0.67 -7.55 -11.40
C ILE A 66 0.32 -9.02 -11.68
N TYR A 67 0.12 -9.82 -10.63
CA TYR A 67 -0.19 -11.25 -10.73
C TYR A 67 -1.69 -11.55 -10.76
N GLY A 68 -2.54 -10.57 -10.47
CA GLY A 68 -3.99 -10.72 -10.53
C GLY A 68 -4.76 -9.96 -9.45
N LEU A 69 -6.07 -10.21 -9.43
CA LEU A 69 -7.02 -9.63 -8.49
C LEU A 69 -7.50 -10.69 -7.50
N TYR A 70 -7.46 -10.36 -6.21
CA TYR A 70 -7.83 -11.24 -5.11
C TYR A 70 -8.89 -10.56 -4.24
N GLN A 71 -9.94 -11.30 -3.91
CA GLN A 71 -10.95 -10.87 -2.94
C GLN A 71 -10.45 -11.24 -1.54
N LEU A 72 -10.35 -10.26 -0.65
CA LEU A 72 -10.05 -10.47 0.76
C LEU A 72 -11.33 -10.78 1.53
N ASN A 73 -11.20 -11.52 2.63
CA ASN A 73 -12.31 -11.76 3.55
C ASN A 73 -12.69 -10.45 4.28
N SER A 74 -13.88 -9.91 4.01
CA SER A 74 -14.37 -8.67 4.65
C SER A 74 -14.25 -8.60 6.18
N LYS A 75 -14.32 -9.73 6.90
CA LYS A 75 -14.23 -9.75 8.38
C LYS A 75 -12.79 -9.81 8.89
N GLU A 76 -11.87 -10.29 8.07
CA GLU A 76 -10.49 -10.63 8.47
C GLU A 76 -9.46 -9.99 7.52
N TRP A 77 -9.88 -9.04 6.68
CA TRP A 77 -9.06 -8.51 5.58
C TRP A 77 -7.76 -7.88 6.06
N LEU A 78 -7.77 -7.26 7.25
CA LEU A 78 -6.57 -6.69 7.88
C LEU A 78 -5.53 -7.77 8.19
N GLU A 79 -5.98 -8.90 8.74
CA GLU A 79 -5.13 -10.02 9.09
C GLU A 79 -4.67 -10.73 7.82
N GLU A 80 -5.55 -10.92 6.85
CA GLU A 80 -5.19 -11.50 5.57
C GLU A 80 -4.16 -10.64 4.82
N LEU A 81 -4.34 -9.32 4.83
CA LEU A 81 -3.41 -8.38 4.22
C LEU A 81 -2.07 -8.31 4.96
N SER A 82 -2.06 -8.41 6.30
CA SER A 82 -0.82 -8.40 7.09
C SER A 82 0.13 -9.56 6.74
N HIS A 83 -0.42 -10.67 6.28
CA HIS A 83 0.33 -11.84 5.80
C HIS A 83 0.73 -11.76 4.31
N ARG A 84 0.23 -10.77 3.56
CA ARG A 84 0.56 -10.55 2.15
C ARG A 84 1.72 -9.56 2.01
N ASN A 85 2.43 -9.66 0.90
CA ASN A 85 3.48 -8.69 0.54
C ASN A 85 2.86 -7.46 -0.12
N TYR A 86 2.18 -6.61 0.66
CA TYR A 86 1.64 -5.31 0.20
C TYR A 86 2.64 -4.16 0.35
N ILE A 87 3.92 -4.45 0.59
CA ILE A 87 4.99 -3.45 0.53
C ILE A 87 6.18 -4.11 -0.14
N THR A 88 6.53 -3.68 -1.35
CA THR A 88 7.72 -4.18 -2.05
C THR A 88 8.85 -3.14 -1.98
N HIS A 89 10.04 -3.49 -2.47
CA HIS A 89 11.18 -2.58 -2.47
C HIS A 89 11.11 -1.51 -3.57
N TYR A 90 10.29 -1.76 -4.60
CA TYR A 90 10.21 -0.93 -5.82
C TYR A 90 8.76 -0.63 -6.23
N GLY A 91 7.77 -1.15 -5.49
CA GLY A 91 6.35 -1.02 -5.83
C GLY A 91 5.65 0.04 -5.00
N ILE A 92 4.72 0.72 -5.66
CA ILE A 92 3.78 1.66 -5.04
C ILE A 92 2.62 0.83 -4.51
N THR A 93 2.29 1.01 -3.23
CA THR A 93 1.04 0.47 -2.69
C THR A 93 0.03 1.58 -2.50
N THR A 94 -1.08 1.47 -3.19
CA THR A 94 -2.17 2.44 -3.15
C THR A 94 -3.33 1.85 -2.36
N PHE A 95 -3.62 2.42 -1.21
CA PHE A 95 -4.86 2.19 -0.49
C PHE A 95 -5.91 3.15 -1.02
N VAL A 96 -7.08 2.63 -1.38
CA VAL A 96 -8.22 3.43 -1.86
C VAL A 96 -9.49 3.00 -1.14
N LYS A 97 -10.44 3.90 -0.99
CA LYS A 97 -11.78 3.58 -0.46
C LYS A 97 -12.85 4.12 -1.40
N TYR A 98 -13.46 3.26 -2.20
CA TYR A 98 -14.62 3.56 -3.02
C TYR A 98 -15.73 2.55 -2.75
#